data_AF-A0A6I0EIK3-F1
#
_entry.id   AF-A0A6I0EIK3-F1
#
_cell.length_a   1.000
_cell.length_b   1.000
_cell.length_c   1.000
_cell.angle_alpha   90.00
_cell.angle_beta   90.00
_cell.angle_gamma   90.00
#
_symmetry.space_group_name_H-M   'P 1'
#
loop_
_entity.id
_entity.type
_entity.pdbx_description
1 polymer ?
#
loop_
_entity_poly.entity_id
_entity_poly.type
_entity_poly.pdbx_seq_one_letter_code
_entity_poly.pdbx_strand_id
1 'polypeptide(L)'
;MAKLASTVGSRLRPPRQHELRYATELSNSLAQALPDPQQLVEQYGAHALDPVWVSFAPQKFWCHWIPVQIWQGHFLRLLANPYDKPKEELPLFMPGRLVGTEQGKIVQRLQANVWALSFCVLDYDKGDAAFDAVIARLIELGLCATVYRSPSDGKEITKIRRTGPDGKTLCEPTVEACLNKLIADGFSPAILGDVQIIDDHLLDDYGTVWIVVHHNPIAKTRVVIVLAEPFTRRPGESSRAFALRWRREVMEPLAHALGFAADTARFDTNGAFYLPRLLDGVGSRYVPGDALDLNGDKFAEWQQAWEEPRRRLEAERRARVDERRTAEPARVHANPINKRYALGDLIWDCANERVRADKRDERDGLIECECPFDELHSNAGDESDSAFFVTNSGAAGCLHSHKDDHCVADYIAKMLADGWFSADRLEAYVLPPRTSPSKTDGPDLYAVAYGL
;
A
#
# COMPACT_ATOMS: atom_id res chain seq x y z
N MET A 1 14.78 4.41 24.90
CA MET A 1 14.34 3.63 23.72
C MET A 1 13.82 2.22 24.04
N ALA A 2 13.71 1.78 25.31
CA ALA A 2 13.34 0.39 25.67
C ALA A 2 11.86 0.17 26.06
N LYS A 3 10.93 1.06 25.72
CA LYS A 3 9.52 1.01 26.21
C LYS A 3 8.43 0.93 25.13
N LEU A 4 8.80 0.69 23.87
CA LEU A 4 7.87 0.62 22.73
C LEU A 4 7.56 -0.80 22.24
N ALA A 5 8.01 -1.85 22.94
CA ALA A 5 7.98 -3.22 22.43
C ALA A 5 6.84 -4.11 22.99
N SER A 6 5.92 -3.62 23.83
CA SER A 6 5.04 -4.51 24.63
C SER A 6 3.54 -4.43 24.38
N THR A 7 3.05 -3.82 23.28
CA THR A 7 1.59 -3.56 23.16
C THR A 7 0.94 -4.07 21.88
N VAL A 8 1.59 -4.95 21.11
CA VAL A 8 1.03 -5.48 19.86
C VAL A 8 1.06 -7.00 19.85
N GLY A 9 -0.02 -7.59 20.36
CA GLY A 9 -0.27 -9.03 20.38
C GLY A 9 -0.71 -9.61 19.04
N SER A 10 -0.26 -9.08 17.89
CA SER A 10 -0.28 -9.91 16.68
C SER A 10 0.75 -11.01 16.92
N ARG A 11 0.32 -12.27 17.03
CA ARG A 11 1.24 -13.41 17.19
C ARG A 11 2.15 -13.48 15.95
N LEU A 12 3.26 -12.75 15.98
CA LEU A 12 4.30 -12.84 14.96
C LEU A 12 4.75 -14.29 14.94
N ARG A 13 4.60 -14.98 13.80
CA ARG A 13 5.09 -16.36 13.71
C ARG A 13 6.62 -16.32 13.85
N PRO A 14 7.25 -17.25 14.57
CA PRO A 14 8.72 -17.30 14.61
C PRO A 14 9.28 -17.57 13.20
N PRO A 15 10.52 -17.11 12.90
CA PRO A 15 11.21 -17.48 11.68
C PRO A 15 11.36 -19.01 11.57
N ARG A 16 11.12 -19.54 10.37
CA ARG A 16 11.36 -20.95 10.04
C ARG A 16 12.85 -21.17 9.78
N GLN A 17 13.31 -22.42 9.91
CA GLN A 17 14.74 -22.76 9.75
C GLN A 17 15.30 -22.39 8.36
N HIS A 18 14.51 -22.56 7.29
CA HIS A 18 14.94 -22.15 5.95
C HIS A 18 15.04 -20.63 5.79
N GLU A 19 14.24 -19.86 6.54
CA GLU A 19 14.33 -18.39 6.56
C GLU A 19 15.64 -17.94 7.20
N LEU A 20 16.01 -18.57 8.32
CA LEU A 20 17.29 -18.34 9.00
C LEU A 20 18.49 -18.71 8.11
N ARG A 21 18.42 -19.86 7.42
CA ARG A 21 19.49 -20.28 6.51
C ARG A 21 19.72 -19.26 5.39
N TYR A 22 18.64 -18.83 4.72
CA TYR A 22 18.72 -17.81 3.67
C TYR A 22 19.28 -16.48 4.21
N ALA A 23 18.90 -16.07 5.42
CA ALA A 23 19.45 -14.87 6.05
C ALA A 23 20.97 -14.95 6.23
N THR A 24 21.47 -16.10 6.67
CA THR A 24 22.91 -16.36 6.78
C THR A 24 23.60 -16.35 5.42
N GLU A 25 23.03 -17.03 4.43
CA GLU A 25 23.58 -17.10 3.07
C GLU A 25 23.63 -15.72 2.39
N LEU A 26 22.54 -14.94 2.48
CA LEU A 26 22.48 -13.57 1.94
C LEU A 26 23.51 -12.67 2.61
N SER A 27 23.62 -12.71 3.94
CA SER A 27 24.60 -11.91 4.69
C SER A 27 26.03 -12.26 4.27
N ASN A 28 26.33 -13.56 4.14
CA ASN A 28 27.64 -14.03 3.68
C ASN A 28 27.93 -13.60 2.24
N SER A 29 26.94 -13.72 1.34
CA SER A 29 27.09 -13.32 -0.06
C SER A 29 27.35 -11.82 -0.20
N LEU A 30 26.64 -10.99 0.56
CA LEU A 30 26.83 -9.53 0.55
C LEU A 30 28.19 -9.13 1.15
N ALA A 31 28.68 -9.86 2.16
CA ALA A 31 29.99 -9.61 2.75
C ALA A 31 31.15 -10.05 1.82
N GLN A 32 31.00 -11.16 1.10
CA GLN A 32 32.03 -11.68 0.19
C GLN A 32 32.10 -10.90 -1.12
N ALA A 33 30.99 -10.29 -1.54
CA ALA A 33 30.90 -9.56 -2.81
C ALA A 33 31.19 -8.05 -2.68
N LEU A 34 31.79 -7.59 -1.57
CA LEU A 34 32.08 -6.17 -1.37
C LEU A 34 33.01 -5.65 -2.48
N PRO A 35 32.53 -4.74 -3.34
CA PRO A 35 33.36 -4.14 -4.37
C PRO A 35 34.47 -3.31 -3.74
N ASP A 36 35.52 -3.03 -4.50
CA ASP A 36 36.48 -2.00 -4.15
C ASP A 36 35.74 -0.66 -3.95
N PRO A 37 35.87 0.00 -2.78
CA PRO A 37 35.26 1.30 -2.53
C PRO A 37 35.58 2.33 -3.61
N GLN A 38 36.80 2.31 -4.15
CA GLN A 38 37.19 3.25 -5.19
C GLN A 38 36.38 3.04 -6.48
N GLN A 39 36.18 1.78 -6.89
CA GLN A 39 35.33 1.45 -8.04
C GLN A 39 33.88 1.91 -7.84
N LEU A 40 33.35 1.79 -6.61
CA LEU A 40 32.01 2.27 -6.31
C LEU A 40 31.90 3.79 -6.45
N VAL A 41 32.87 4.53 -5.94
CA VAL A 41 32.89 6.00 -6.05
C VAL A 41 33.07 6.44 -7.50
N GLU A 42 33.94 5.79 -8.25
CA GLU A 42 34.13 6.06 -9.68
C GLU A 42 32.86 5.79 -10.48
N GLN A 43 32.11 4.74 -10.15
CA GLN A 43 30.92 4.34 -10.89
C GLN A 43 29.65 5.09 -10.46
N TYR A 44 29.45 5.31 -9.16
CA TYR A 44 28.19 5.81 -8.59
C TYR A 44 28.34 7.16 -7.85
N GLY A 45 29.52 7.77 -7.85
CA GLY A 45 29.77 9.07 -7.23
C GLY A 45 30.13 9.02 -5.74
N ALA A 46 30.33 10.19 -5.13
CA ALA A 46 30.86 10.29 -3.76
C ALA A 46 29.95 9.66 -2.69
N HIS A 47 28.63 9.71 -2.91
CA HIS A 47 27.64 9.12 -2.01
C HIS A 47 27.59 7.58 -2.07
N ALA A 48 28.36 6.95 -2.98
CA ALA A 48 28.36 5.51 -3.17
C ALA A 48 28.75 4.72 -1.90
N LEU A 49 29.49 5.35 -0.98
CA LEU A 49 29.93 4.76 0.28
C LEU A 49 29.02 5.08 1.47
N ASP A 50 27.94 5.85 1.25
CA ASP A 50 27.00 6.18 2.30
C ASP A 50 26.25 4.91 2.75
N PRO A 51 26.13 4.67 4.07
CA PRO A 51 25.47 3.48 4.58
C PRO A 51 23.95 3.63 4.47
N VAL A 52 23.32 2.69 3.78
CA VAL A 52 21.87 2.61 3.59
C VAL A 52 21.30 1.34 4.19
N TRP A 53 20.01 1.34 4.49
CA TRP A 53 19.29 0.15 4.91
C TRP A 53 18.40 -0.35 3.79
N VAL A 54 18.54 -1.63 3.47
CA VAL A 54 17.67 -2.34 2.54
C VAL A 54 17.26 -3.64 3.20
N SER A 55 15.97 -3.96 3.15
CA SER A 55 15.46 -5.22 3.66
C SER A 55 15.15 -6.16 2.50
N PHE A 56 15.56 -7.42 2.58
CA PHE A 56 15.39 -8.41 1.51
C PHE A 56 14.50 -9.58 1.90
N ALA A 57 13.86 -10.18 0.90
CA ALA A 57 13.18 -11.47 0.99
C ALA A 57 13.47 -12.27 -0.30
N PRO A 58 13.55 -13.60 -0.26
CA PRO A 58 13.87 -14.41 -1.44
C PRO A 58 12.72 -14.52 -2.43
N GLN A 59 11.47 -14.41 -1.97
CA GLN A 59 10.30 -14.64 -2.81
C GLN A 59 9.05 -13.95 -2.26
N LYS A 60 8.03 -13.85 -3.12
CA LYS A 60 6.72 -13.31 -2.79
C LYS A 60 6.11 -14.12 -1.62
N PHE A 61 5.39 -13.44 -0.73
CA PHE A 61 4.72 -14.02 0.46
C PHE A 61 5.62 -14.40 1.65
N TRP A 62 6.93 -14.15 1.58
CA TRP A 62 7.75 -14.16 2.79
C TRP A 62 7.35 -13.02 3.73
N CYS A 63 6.92 -13.37 4.94
CA CYS A 63 6.56 -12.39 5.96
C CYS A 63 7.80 -11.82 6.66
N HIS A 64 8.87 -12.60 6.67
CA HIS A 64 10.13 -12.35 7.35
C HIS A 64 11.17 -11.78 6.39
N TRP A 65 11.73 -10.65 6.75
CA TRP A 65 12.62 -9.86 5.92
C TRP A 65 13.96 -9.69 6.62
N ILE A 66 15.02 -9.62 5.83
CA ILE A 66 16.39 -9.53 6.31
C ILE A 66 16.88 -8.10 6.11
N PRO A 67 16.90 -7.27 7.16
CA PRO A 67 17.45 -5.93 7.13
C PRO A 67 18.98 -6.01 7.00
N VAL A 68 19.53 -5.34 6.01
CA VAL A 68 20.97 -5.25 5.81
C VAL A 68 21.37 -3.80 5.69
N GLN A 69 22.41 -3.42 6.42
CA GLN A 69 23.12 -2.18 6.18
C GLN A 69 24.22 -2.44 5.15
N ILE A 70 24.16 -1.75 4.02
CA ILE A 70 25.14 -1.85 2.92
C ILE A 70 25.50 -0.46 2.43
N TRP A 71 26.57 -0.34 1.66
CA TRP A 71 26.87 0.90 0.94
C TRP A 71 25.89 1.11 -0.20
N GLN A 72 25.52 2.37 -0.42
CA GLN A 72 24.56 2.73 -1.44
C GLN A 72 24.99 2.27 -2.84
N GLY A 73 26.26 2.46 -3.21
CA GLY A 73 26.81 2.02 -4.49
C GLY A 73 26.76 0.50 -4.67
N HIS A 74 26.90 -0.27 -3.59
CA HIS A 74 26.73 -1.72 -3.65
C HIS A 74 25.27 -2.09 -3.97
N PHE A 75 24.29 -1.40 -3.35
CA PHE A 75 22.89 -1.63 -3.69
C PHE A 75 22.55 -1.21 -5.12
N LEU A 76 23.03 -0.05 -5.57
CA LEU A 76 22.85 0.40 -6.96
C LEU A 76 23.47 -0.58 -7.95
N ARG A 77 24.65 -1.14 -7.64
CA ARG A 77 25.26 -2.22 -8.40
C ARG A 77 24.40 -3.46 -8.45
N LEU A 78 23.80 -3.88 -7.33
CA LEU A 78 22.87 -5.01 -7.32
C LEU A 78 21.69 -4.77 -8.27
N LEU A 79 21.14 -3.56 -8.29
CA LEU A 79 20.07 -3.19 -9.21
C LEU A 79 20.55 -3.07 -10.67
N ALA A 80 21.82 -2.73 -10.90
CA ALA A 80 22.39 -2.63 -12.25
C ALA A 80 22.76 -3.98 -12.86
N ASN A 81 22.73 -5.07 -12.08
CA ASN A 81 23.07 -6.43 -12.50
C ASN A 81 21.81 -7.31 -12.44
N PRO A 82 20.97 -7.28 -13.48
CA PRO A 82 19.69 -7.95 -13.48
C PRO A 82 19.85 -9.48 -13.46
N TYR A 83 18.92 -10.16 -12.79
CA TYR A 83 18.91 -11.62 -12.68
C TYR A 83 18.38 -12.26 -13.96
N ASP A 84 19.06 -13.31 -14.41
CA ASP A 84 18.56 -14.21 -15.45
C ASP A 84 17.75 -15.36 -14.82
N LYS A 85 16.59 -15.01 -14.25
CA LYS A 85 15.69 -15.94 -13.55
C LYS A 85 14.23 -15.61 -13.84
N PRO A 86 13.31 -16.58 -13.72
CA PRO A 86 11.88 -16.32 -13.77
C PRO A 86 11.45 -15.43 -12.59
N LYS A 87 10.32 -14.72 -12.75
CA LYS A 87 9.83 -13.73 -11.79
C LYS A 87 9.64 -14.32 -10.38
N GLU A 88 9.17 -15.55 -10.30
CA GLU A 88 8.81 -16.26 -9.08
C GLU A 88 10.05 -16.56 -8.21
N GLU A 89 11.24 -16.60 -8.82
CA GLU A 89 12.53 -16.81 -8.17
C GLU A 89 13.30 -15.52 -7.90
N LEU A 90 12.75 -14.36 -8.29
CA LEU A 90 13.41 -13.09 -8.05
C LEU A 90 13.29 -12.70 -6.58
N PRO A 91 14.41 -12.34 -5.93
CA PRO A 91 14.35 -11.73 -4.62
C PRO A 91 13.58 -10.42 -4.66
N LEU A 92 13.01 -10.07 -3.52
CA LEU A 92 12.39 -8.79 -3.27
C LEU A 92 13.27 -7.94 -2.35
N PHE A 93 13.12 -6.64 -2.48
CA PHE A 93 13.67 -5.65 -1.57
C PHE A 93 12.60 -4.65 -1.13
N MET A 94 12.84 -4.04 0.02
CA MET A 94 12.10 -2.91 0.58
C MET A 94 13.14 -1.84 0.89
N PRO A 95 12.96 -0.59 0.42
CA PRO A 95 13.99 0.44 0.40
C PRO A 95 14.22 1.10 1.77
N GLY A 96 14.28 0.32 2.86
CA GLY A 96 14.39 0.90 4.18
C GLY A 96 14.72 -0.05 5.32
N ARG A 97 14.74 0.56 6.50
CA ARG A 97 15.03 -0.04 7.79
C ARG A 97 13.76 -0.41 8.52
N LEU A 98 13.70 -1.64 9.03
CA LEU A 98 12.66 -2.07 9.98
C LEU A 98 13.06 -1.75 11.44
N VAL A 99 12.12 -1.73 12.38
CA VAL A 99 12.34 -1.60 13.84
C VAL A 99 12.87 -2.95 14.37
N GLY A 100 13.77 -2.91 15.36
CA GLY A 100 14.38 -4.14 15.92
C GLY A 100 15.50 -4.74 15.06
N THR A 101 16.01 -3.98 14.10
CA THR A 101 17.02 -4.40 13.13
C THR A 101 18.42 -4.26 13.70
N GLU A 102 18.86 -5.28 14.44
CA GLU A 102 20.28 -5.62 14.43
C GLU A 102 20.60 -6.32 13.09
N GLN A 103 21.77 -6.05 12.52
CA GLN A 103 22.15 -6.55 11.20
C GLN A 103 22.00 -8.07 11.12
N GLY A 104 21.31 -8.57 10.08
CA GLY A 104 21.09 -10.00 9.88
C GLY A 104 19.96 -10.63 10.71
N LYS A 105 19.32 -9.91 11.63
CA LYS A 105 18.12 -10.41 12.33
C LYS A 105 16.89 -10.31 11.44
N ILE A 106 16.18 -11.43 11.32
CA ILE A 106 14.93 -11.50 10.57
C ILE A 106 13.83 -10.73 11.31
N VAL A 107 13.11 -9.86 10.59
CA VAL A 107 12.00 -9.06 11.14
C VAL A 107 10.77 -9.19 10.23
N GLN A 108 9.57 -9.22 10.80
CA GLN A 108 8.36 -9.22 10.00
C GLN A 108 8.16 -7.85 9.31
N ARG A 109 7.89 -7.86 8.00
CA ARG A 109 7.58 -6.62 7.24
C ARG A 109 6.14 -6.20 7.53
N LEU A 110 6.00 -5.34 8.52
CA LEU A 110 4.77 -4.63 8.84
C LEU A 110 5.01 -3.13 8.66
N GLN A 111 3.98 -2.40 8.26
CA GLN A 111 4.06 -0.93 8.17
C GLN A 111 4.51 -0.29 9.49
N ALA A 112 4.01 -0.82 10.63
CA ALA A 112 4.40 -0.37 11.96
C ALA A 112 5.87 -0.58 12.29
N ASN A 113 6.50 -1.54 11.62
CA ASN A 113 7.91 -1.82 11.76
C ASN A 113 8.78 -0.96 10.85
N VAL A 114 8.27 -0.13 9.93
CA VAL A 114 9.15 0.70 9.09
C VAL A 114 9.62 1.91 9.90
N TRP A 115 10.93 2.09 10.00
CA TRP A 115 11.57 3.18 10.76
C TRP A 115 12.16 4.27 9.85
N ALA A 116 12.81 3.86 8.76
CA ALA A 116 13.48 4.78 7.84
C ALA A 116 13.44 4.24 6.41
N LEU A 117 13.44 5.14 5.43
CA LEU A 117 13.53 4.82 4.01
C LEU A 117 14.80 5.46 3.43
N SER A 118 15.62 4.67 2.75
CA SER A 118 16.88 5.12 2.14
C SER A 118 16.73 5.46 0.66
N PHE A 119 15.64 5.03 0.02
CA PHE A 119 15.38 5.28 -1.40
C PHE A 119 13.90 5.61 -1.63
N CYS A 120 13.62 6.44 -2.63
CA CYS A 120 12.30 6.52 -3.24
C CYS A 120 12.19 5.46 -4.34
N VAL A 121 11.12 4.66 -4.33
CA VAL A 121 10.86 3.68 -5.38
C VAL A 121 9.53 3.97 -6.04
N LEU A 122 9.57 4.30 -7.32
CA LEU A 122 8.38 4.53 -8.14
C LEU A 122 8.16 3.33 -9.05
N ASP A 123 6.93 2.82 -9.05
CA ASP A 123 6.48 1.72 -9.92
C ASP A 123 5.52 2.31 -10.95
N TYR A 124 5.89 2.21 -12.22
CA TYR A 124 5.04 2.64 -13.33
C TYR A 124 4.52 1.40 -14.02
N ASP A 125 3.22 1.13 -13.92
CA ASP A 125 2.60 -0.10 -14.40
C ASP A 125 1.57 0.11 -15.53
N LYS A 126 1.40 1.36 -15.96
CA LYS A 126 0.36 1.81 -16.92
C LYS A 126 0.87 2.08 -18.35
N GLY A 127 2.18 1.99 -18.59
CA GLY A 127 2.77 2.12 -19.93
C GLY A 127 3.20 3.51 -20.36
N ASP A 128 2.83 4.56 -19.63
CA ASP A 128 3.12 5.96 -19.98
C ASP A 128 4.56 6.36 -19.63
N ALA A 129 5.19 5.59 -18.74
CA ALA A 129 6.58 5.73 -18.34
C ALA A 129 7.50 4.79 -19.13
N ALA A 130 7.65 5.04 -20.43
CA ALA A 130 8.59 4.29 -21.26
C ALA A 130 10.03 4.38 -20.70
N PHE A 131 10.77 3.28 -20.77
CA PHE A 131 12.08 3.11 -20.11
C PHE A 131 13.06 4.27 -20.38
N ASP A 132 13.29 4.60 -21.66
CA ASP A 132 14.22 5.68 -22.03
C ASP A 132 13.66 7.09 -21.73
N ALA A 133 12.34 7.28 -21.75
CA ALA A 133 11.72 8.57 -21.39
C ALA A 133 11.93 8.88 -19.90
N VAL A 134 11.80 7.85 -19.05
CA VAL A 134 12.06 7.97 -17.62
C VAL A 134 13.53 8.32 -17.35
N ILE A 135 14.46 7.66 -18.04
CA ILE A 135 15.90 7.97 -17.95
C ILE A 135 16.18 9.41 -18.36
N ALA A 136 15.65 9.85 -19.51
CA ALA A 136 15.84 11.21 -20.00
C ALA A 136 15.32 12.24 -18.99
N ARG A 137 14.16 11.99 -18.38
CA ARG A 137 13.60 12.86 -17.35
C ARG A 137 14.46 12.90 -16.09
N LEU A 138 15.01 11.77 -15.63
CA LEU A 138 15.90 11.74 -14.47
C LEU A 138 17.20 12.52 -14.71
N ILE A 139 17.75 12.44 -15.94
CA ILE A 139 18.91 13.24 -16.36
C ILE A 139 18.58 14.73 -16.33
N GLU A 140 17.43 15.13 -16.88
CA GLU A 140 16.96 16.53 -16.85
C GLU A 140 16.79 17.05 -15.42
N LEU A 141 16.25 16.21 -14.54
CA LEU A 141 16.12 16.51 -13.11
C LEU A 141 17.44 16.37 -12.35
N GLY A 142 18.54 15.94 -12.97
CA GLY A 142 19.85 15.77 -12.32
C GLY A 142 19.83 14.78 -11.16
N LEU A 143 18.99 13.74 -11.20
CA LEU A 143 18.81 12.80 -10.10
C LEU A 143 19.65 11.53 -10.27
N CYS A 144 20.29 11.10 -9.19
CA CYS A 144 20.93 9.80 -9.09
C CYS A 144 19.89 8.69 -8.91
N ALA A 145 19.83 7.76 -9.86
CA ALA A 145 18.84 6.69 -9.82
C ALA A 145 19.30 5.43 -10.56
N THR A 146 18.63 4.32 -10.27
CA THR A 146 18.62 3.14 -11.16
C THR A 146 17.22 2.94 -11.72
N VAL A 147 17.12 2.84 -13.04
CA VAL A 147 15.89 2.54 -13.77
C VAL A 147 15.95 1.10 -14.25
N TYR A 148 14.90 0.31 -14.05
CA TYR A 148 14.85 -1.07 -14.54
C TYR A 148 13.47 -1.48 -15.03
N ARG A 149 13.42 -2.42 -15.97
CA ARG A 149 12.16 -2.99 -16.46
C ARG A 149 11.61 -3.94 -15.39
N SER A 150 10.32 -3.79 -15.08
CA SER A 150 9.63 -4.71 -14.18
C SER A 150 9.65 -6.14 -14.74
N PRO A 151 9.67 -7.20 -13.92
CA PRO A 151 9.61 -8.58 -14.42
C PRO A 151 8.34 -8.93 -15.21
N SER A 152 7.36 -8.04 -15.25
CA SER A 152 6.12 -8.13 -16.03
C SER A 152 5.99 -7.03 -17.08
N ASP A 153 7.09 -6.39 -17.46
CA ASP A 153 7.17 -5.47 -18.59
C ASP A 153 6.83 -6.20 -19.91
N GLY A 154 6.20 -5.50 -20.84
CA GLY A 154 5.80 -6.05 -22.14
C GLY A 154 4.62 -7.00 -22.09
N LYS A 155 3.91 -7.11 -20.95
CA LYS A 155 2.67 -7.90 -20.89
C LYS A 155 1.61 -7.31 -21.82
N GLU A 156 1.00 -8.20 -22.59
CA GLU A 156 -0.09 -7.91 -23.54
C GLU A 156 -1.47 -8.33 -23.02
N ILE A 157 -1.52 -8.94 -21.83
CA ILE A 157 -2.75 -9.48 -21.24
C ILE A 157 -3.03 -8.85 -19.89
N THR A 158 -4.26 -8.37 -19.72
CA THR A 158 -4.82 -7.93 -18.45
C THR A 158 -6.07 -8.73 -18.10
N LYS A 159 -6.22 -9.06 -16.81
CA LYS A 159 -7.42 -9.70 -16.28
C LYS A 159 -8.27 -8.64 -15.58
N ILE A 160 -9.53 -8.53 -15.98
CA ILE A 160 -10.53 -7.62 -15.42
C ILE A 160 -11.52 -8.48 -14.64
N ARG A 161 -11.76 -8.16 -13.37
CA ARG A 161 -12.73 -8.91 -12.56
C ARG A 161 -14.12 -8.64 -13.12
N ARG A 162 -14.83 -9.71 -13.51
CA ARG A 162 -16.18 -9.59 -14.09
C ARG A 162 -17.24 -9.49 -13.02
N THR A 163 -17.15 -10.33 -11.99
CA THR A 163 -18.16 -10.44 -10.94
C THR A 163 -17.59 -10.07 -9.59
N GLY A 164 -18.38 -9.35 -8.80
CA GLY A 164 -18.12 -9.10 -7.39
C GLY A 164 -18.30 -10.38 -6.57
N PRO A 165 -17.85 -10.38 -5.31
CA PRO A 165 -18.10 -11.50 -4.40
C PRO A 165 -19.61 -11.74 -4.19
N ASP A 166 -20.44 -10.70 -4.34
CA ASP A 166 -21.91 -10.73 -4.31
C ASP A 166 -22.56 -11.24 -5.61
N GLY A 167 -21.76 -11.63 -6.60
CA GLY A 167 -22.23 -12.04 -7.92
C GLY A 167 -22.68 -10.88 -8.82
N LYS A 168 -22.61 -9.61 -8.39
CA LYS A 168 -22.94 -8.47 -9.25
C LYS A 168 -21.91 -8.34 -10.37
N THR A 169 -22.38 -8.01 -11.56
CA THR A 169 -21.49 -7.69 -12.68
C THR A 169 -20.78 -6.37 -12.40
N LEU A 170 -19.45 -6.42 -12.26
CA LEU A 170 -18.56 -5.27 -12.15
C LEU A 170 -18.15 -4.74 -13.51
N CYS A 171 -18.08 -5.60 -14.53
CA CYS A 171 -17.70 -5.26 -15.89
C CYS A 171 -18.42 -6.20 -16.85
N GLU A 172 -19.15 -5.64 -17.82
CA GLU A 172 -19.75 -6.44 -18.89
C GLU A 172 -18.65 -6.96 -19.84
N PRO A 173 -18.78 -8.17 -20.40
CA PRO A 173 -17.82 -8.74 -21.34
C PRO A 173 -17.95 -8.12 -22.74
N THR A 174 -17.90 -6.79 -22.80
CA THR A 174 -17.85 -6.02 -24.04
C THR A 174 -16.55 -5.23 -24.07
N VAL A 175 -15.99 -5.03 -25.28
CA VAL A 175 -14.73 -4.29 -25.45
C VAL A 175 -14.86 -2.88 -24.88
N GLU A 176 -16.00 -2.22 -25.07
CA GLU A 176 -16.26 -0.87 -24.55
C GLU A 176 -16.25 -0.84 -23.01
N ALA A 177 -16.94 -1.77 -22.34
CA ALA A 177 -16.94 -1.83 -20.88
C ALA A 177 -15.54 -2.16 -20.32
N CYS A 178 -14.81 -3.07 -20.97
CA CYS A 178 -13.43 -3.40 -20.60
C CYS A 178 -12.50 -2.18 -20.76
N LEU A 179 -12.60 -1.46 -21.88
CA LEU A 179 -11.80 -0.27 -22.14
C LEU A 179 -12.11 0.83 -21.12
N ASN A 180 -13.39 1.11 -20.86
CA ASN A 180 -13.81 2.08 -19.85
C ASN A 180 -13.29 1.71 -18.46
N LYS A 181 -13.29 0.41 -18.13
CA LYS A 181 -12.74 -0.09 -16.87
C LYS A 181 -11.22 0.10 -16.78
N LEU A 182 -10.48 -0.22 -17.83
CA LEU A 182 -9.03 0.02 -17.88
C LEU A 182 -8.70 1.52 -17.77
N ILE A 183 -9.45 2.39 -18.45
CA ILE A 183 -9.28 3.84 -18.33
C ILE A 183 -9.53 4.30 -16.88
N ALA A 184 -10.59 3.81 -16.25
CA ALA A 184 -10.88 4.09 -14.85
C ALA A 184 -9.77 3.59 -13.89
N ASP A 185 -9.09 2.51 -14.25
CA ASP A 185 -7.93 1.97 -13.52
C ASP A 185 -6.61 2.68 -13.87
N GLY A 186 -6.66 3.73 -14.70
CA GLY A 186 -5.55 4.66 -14.99
C GLY A 186 -4.77 4.37 -16.26
N PHE A 187 -5.21 3.45 -17.11
CA PHE A 187 -4.56 3.19 -18.40
C PHE A 187 -4.95 4.24 -19.44
N SER A 188 -3.98 4.68 -20.28
CA SER A 188 -4.28 5.55 -21.42
C SER A 188 -4.78 4.74 -22.62
N PRO A 189 -5.86 5.13 -23.30
CA PRO A 189 -6.32 4.49 -24.53
C PRO A 189 -5.23 4.40 -25.60
N ALA A 190 -4.40 5.44 -25.72
CA ALA A 190 -3.32 5.49 -26.70
C ALA A 190 -2.23 4.42 -26.45
N ILE A 191 -2.07 4.00 -25.20
CA ILE A 191 -1.11 2.96 -24.80
C ILE A 191 -1.70 1.57 -25.04
N LEU A 192 -2.97 1.38 -24.66
CA LEU A 192 -3.66 0.11 -24.79
C LEU A 192 -3.77 -0.35 -26.25
N GLY A 193 -3.96 0.60 -27.18
CA GLY A 193 -4.18 0.29 -28.60
C GLY A 193 -5.46 -0.53 -28.78
N ASP A 194 -5.40 -1.52 -29.67
CA ASP A 194 -6.56 -2.38 -29.96
C ASP A 194 -6.77 -3.38 -28.81
N VAL A 195 -7.87 -3.17 -28.06
CA VAL A 195 -8.29 -4.07 -26.99
C VAL A 195 -9.20 -5.16 -27.56
N GLN A 196 -8.87 -6.41 -27.27
CA GLN A 196 -9.66 -7.58 -27.69
C GLN A 196 -9.96 -8.48 -26.49
N ILE A 197 -11.18 -9.00 -26.40
CA ILE A 197 -11.51 -10.00 -25.39
C ILE A 197 -11.02 -11.37 -25.89
N ILE A 198 -10.15 -12.01 -25.12
CA ILE A 198 -9.62 -13.35 -25.39
C ILE A 198 -10.49 -14.41 -24.72
N ASP A 199 -10.95 -14.12 -23.51
CA ASP A 199 -11.79 -14.99 -22.69
C ASP A 199 -12.68 -14.10 -21.82
N ASP A 200 -14.00 -14.29 -21.87
CA ASP A 200 -14.98 -13.51 -21.10
C ASP A 200 -15.47 -14.22 -19.82
N HIS A 201 -15.00 -15.44 -19.56
CA HIS A 201 -15.45 -16.30 -18.46
C HIS A 201 -14.31 -17.11 -17.83
N LEU A 202 -13.10 -16.55 -17.71
CA LEU A 202 -12.01 -17.24 -17.03
C LEU A 202 -12.33 -17.38 -15.54
N LEU A 203 -12.57 -18.61 -15.08
CA LEU A 203 -12.73 -18.94 -13.67
C LEU A 203 -11.36 -19.17 -13.01
N ASP A 204 -11.12 -18.55 -11.86
CA ASP A 204 -9.99 -18.90 -11.01
C ASP A 204 -10.34 -19.99 -9.97
N ASP A 205 -9.33 -20.43 -9.22
CA ASP A 205 -9.46 -21.48 -8.20
C ASP A 205 -10.44 -21.12 -7.06
N TYR A 206 -10.87 -19.86 -6.97
CA TYR A 206 -11.81 -19.33 -5.98
C TYR A 206 -13.20 -19.11 -6.57
N GLY A 207 -13.44 -19.52 -7.82
CA GLY A 207 -14.71 -19.31 -8.52
C GLY A 207 -14.95 -17.87 -8.95
N THR A 208 -13.93 -16.98 -8.88
CA THR A 208 -14.06 -15.62 -9.39
C THR A 208 -14.02 -15.64 -10.90
N VAL A 209 -14.97 -14.94 -11.54
CA VAL A 209 -15.04 -14.82 -12.99
C VAL A 209 -14.23 -13.60 -13.44
N TRP A 210 -13.34 -13.81 -14.40
CA TRP A 210 -12.47 -12.81 -15.00
C TRP A 210 -12.73 -12.69 -16.51
N ILE A 211 -12.67 -11.46 -17.02
CA ILE A 211 -12.51 -11.18 -18.44
C ILE A 211 -11.01 -11.00 -18.70
N VAL A 212 -10.48 -11.72 -19.67
CA VAL A 212 -9.10 -11.63 -20.14
C VAL A 212 -9.09 -10.82 -21.42
N VAL A 213 -8.38 -9.69 -21.40
CA VAL A 213 -8.23 -8.83 -22.57
C VAL A 213 -6.79 -8.82 -23.06
N HIS A 214 -6.64 -8.88 -24.38
CA HIS A 214 -5.42 -8.57 -25.10
C HIS A 214 -5.35 -7.06 -25.36
N HIS A 215 -4.15 -6.50 -25.29
CA HIS A 215 -3.83 -5.12 -25.63
C HIS A 215 -2.36 -5.02 -26.06
N ASN A 216 -1.91 -3.86 -26.53
CA ASN A 216 -0.50 -3.63 -26.86
C ASN A 216 0.43 -3.93 -25.66
N PRO A 217 1.68 -4.33 -25.87
CA PRO A 217 2.66 -4.52 -24.80
C PRO A 217 2.76 -3.28 -23.90
N ILE A 218 2.52 -3.45 -22.60
CA ILE A 218 2.60 -2.35 -21.63
C ILE A 218 4.02 -2.25 -21.07
N ALA A 219 4.66 -1.11 -21.31
CA ALA A 219 5.90 -0.76 -20.63
C ALA A 219 5.69 -0.62 -19.13
N LYS A 220 6.49 -1.32 -18.33
CA LYS A 220 6.46 -1.29 -16.87
C LYS A 220 7.86 -1.00 -16.35
N THR A 221 8.06 0.24 -15.93
CA THR A 221 9.35 0.74 -15.49
C THR A 221 9.35 0.93 -13.98
N ARG A 222 10.45 0.61 -13.31
CA ARG A 222 10.70 0.99 -11.92
C ARG A 222 11.89 1.93 -11.85
N VAL A 223 11.79 2.89 -10.95
CA VAL A 223 12.89 3.81 -10.63
C VAL A 223 13.20 3.70 -9.16
N VAL A 224 14.48 3.58 -8.84
CA VAL A 224 15.01 3.66 -7.48
C VAL A 224 15.87 4.91 -7.42
N ILE A 225 15.36 5.94 -6.74
CA ILE A 225 16.04 7.23 -6.56
C ILE A 225 16.69 7.25 -5.20
N VAL A 226 17.95 7.66 -5.19
CA VAL A 226 18.76 7.79 -3.99
C VAL A 226 18.28 8.98 -3.17
N LEU A 227 18.13 8.82 -1.86
CA LEU A 227 17.96 9.95 -0.94
C LEU A 227 19.31 10.39 -0.38
N ALA A 228 19.54 11.71 -0.31
CA ALA A 228 20.74 12.27 0.33
C ALA A 228 20.78 11.93 1.82
N GLU A 229 19.61 11.94 2.48
CA GLU A 229 19.43 11.49 3.85
C GLU A 229 18.23 10.54 3.95
N PRO A 230 18.28 9.49 4.77
CA PRO A 230 17.13 8.62 4.96
C PRO A 230 15.92 9.38 5.51
N PHE A 231 14.74 9.14 4.93
CA PHE A 231 13.49 9.65 5.45
C PHE A 231 13.06 8.85 6.68
N THR A 232 13.13 9.47 7.86
CA THR A 232 12.96 8.79 9.14
C THR A 232 11.63 9.12 9.81
N ARG A 233 11.11 8.17 10.59
CA ARG A 233 9.97 8.36 11.47
C ARG A 233 10.33 9.29 12.63
N ARG A 234 9.50 10.29 12.89
CA ARG A 234 9.71 11.27 13.97
C ARG A 234 9.39 10.65 15.34
N PRO A 235 10.01 11.12 16.44
CA PRO A 235 9.65 10.66 17.78
C PRO A 235 8.15 10.85 18.07
N GLY A 236 7.48 9.79 18.50
CA GLY A 236 6.04 9.81 18.81
C GLY A 236 5.10 9.79 17.59
N GLU A 237 5.63 9.84 16.36
CA GLU A 237 4.83 9.72 15.14
C GLU A 237 4.22 8.32 15.06
N SER A 238 2.93 8.19 14.72
CA SER A 238 2.29 6.90 14.48
C SER A 238 2.71 6.32 13.13
N SER A 239 2.53 5.01 12.95
CA SER A 239 2.90 4.30 11.72
C SER A 239 2.11 4.83 10.52
N ARG A 240 0.83 5.17 10.75
CA ARG A 240 -0.07 5.81 9.78
C ARG A 240 0.37 7.23 9.43
N ALA A 241 0.72 8.05 10.43
CA ALA A 241 1.18 9.41 10.21
C ALA A 241 2.48 9.44 9.40
N PHE A 242 3.42 8.55 9.73
CA PHE A 242 4.67 8.39 8.99
C PHE A 242 4.43 8.03 7.52
N ALA A 243 3.56 7.06 7.25
CA ALA A 243 3.25 6.66 5.88
C ALA A 243 2.47 7.72 5.09
N LEU A 244 1.56 8.44 5.74
CA LEU A 244 0.87 9.56 5.12
C LEU A 244 1.84 10.69 4.77
N ARG A 245 2.80 10.97 5.65
CA ARG A 245 3.86 11.96 5.42
C ARG A 245 4.74 11.58 4.24
N TRP A 246 5.24 10.34 4.24
CA TRP A 246 6.01 9.79 3.11
C TRP A 246 5.26 9.92 1.79
N ARG A 247 3.99 9.51 1.75
CA ARG A 247 3.15 9.61 0.57
C ARG A 247 2.99 11.05 0.07
N ARG A 248 2.56 11.96 0.94
CA ARG A 248 2.13 13.31 0.56
C ARG A 248 3.27 14.31 0.41
N GLU A 249 4.28 14.22 1.27
CA GLU A 249 5.40 15.16 1.28
C GLU A 249 6.53 14.71 0.36
N VAL A 250 6.65 13.40 0.06
CA VAL A 250 7.74 12.87 -0.74
C VAL A 250 7.28 12.29 -2.07
N MET A 251 6.47 11.22 -2.04
CA MET A 251 6.19 10.42 -3.24
C MET A 251 5.32 11.13 -4.27
N GLU A 252 4.26 11.83 -3.84
CA GLU A 252 3.35 12.54 -4.74
C GLU A 252 4.03 13.73 -5.46
N PRO A 253 4.76 14.65 -4.78
CA PRO A 253 5.54 15.70 -5.45
C PRO A 253 6.59 15.15 -6.41
N LEU A 254 7.30 14.09 -6.01
CA LEU A 254 8.32 13.47 -6.86
C LEU A 254 7.72 12.84 -8.12
N ALA A 255 6.61 12.10 -7.99
CA ALA A 255 5.90 11.53 -9.14
C ALA A 255 5.39 12.63 -10.07
N HIS A 256 4.88 13.73 -9.51
CA HIS A 256 4.46 14.90 -10.30
C HIS A 256 5.63 15.53 -11.06
N ALA A 257 6.79 15.72 -10.41
CA ALA A 257 7.99 16.28 -11.03
C ALA A 257 8.53 15.39 -12.17
N LEU A 258 8.41 14.07 -12.04
CA LEU A 258 8.78 13.13 -13.10
C LEU A 258 7.78 13.12 -14.26
N GLY A 259 6.53 13.51 -14.03
CA GLY A 259 5.54 13.70 -15.10
C GLY A 259 4.94 12.39 -15.65
N PHE A 260 5.01 11.30 -14.89
CA PHE A 260 4.44 10.00 -15.24
C PHE A 260 3.48 9.51 -14.16
N ALA A 261 2.48 8.71 -14.54
CA ALA A 261 1.48 8.13 -13.65
C ALA A 261 2.06 6.93 -12.88
N ALA A 262 2.59 7.19 -11.68
CA ALA A 262 3.06 6.14 -10.78
C ALA A 262 1.90 5.40 -10.09
N ASP A 263 2.08 4.10 -9.83
CA ASP A 263 1.17 3.29 -9.02
C ASP A 263 1.17 3.79 -7.57
N THR A 264 0.14 4.55 -7.21
CA THR A 264 0.01 5.14 -5.87
C THR A 264 -0.15 4.10 -4.75
N ALA A 265 -0.52 2.85 -5.07
CA ALA A 265 -0.53 1.77 -4.09
C ALA A 265 0.89 1.40 -3.63
N ARG A 266 1.93 1.77 -4.41
CA ARG A 266 3.34 1.57 -4.08
C ARG A 266 3.96 2.71 -3.29
N PHE A 267 3.19 3.75 -2.96
CA PHE A 267 3.65 4.85 -2.10
C PHE A 267 3.63 4.48 -0.60
N ASP A 268 3.29 3.23 -0.25
CA ASP A 268 3.37 2.74 1.12
C ASP A 268 4.83 2.59 1.57
N THR A 269 5.11 2.88 2.84
CA THR A 269 6.44 2.80 3.45
C THR A 269 6.95 1.37 3.56
N ASN A 270 6.06 0.38 3.54
CA ASN A 270 6.46 -1.02 3.54
C ASN A 270 6.61 -1.61 2.12
N GLY A 271 6.47 -0.83 1.04
CA GLY A 271 6.44 -1.31 -0.33
C GLY A 271 7.55 -2.32 -0.67
N ALA A 272 7.15 -3.48 -1.19
CA ALA A 272 8.05 -4.55 -1.62
C ALA A 272 8.15 -4.59 -3.16
N PHE A 273 9.38 -4.67 -3.66
CA PHE A 273 9.71 -4.61 -5.09
C PHE A 273 10.60 -5.79 -5.47
N TYR A 274 10.41 -6.36 -6.65
CA TYR A 274 11.32 -7.37 -7.17
C TYR A 274 12.65 -6.75 -7.59
N LEU A 275 13.75 -7.46 -7.38
CA LEU A 275 15.02 -7.12 -8.00
C LEU A 275 14.91 -7.23 -9.54
N PRO A 276 15.77 -6.51 -10.29
CA PRO A 276 15.68 -6.43 -11.73
C PRO A 276 15.89 -7.78 -12.40
N ARG A 277 15.17 -8.02 -13.51
CA ARG A 277 15.28 -9.22 -14.34
C ARG A 277 15.88 -8.84 -15.70
N LEU A 278 16.68 -9.72 -16.28
CA LEU A 278 17.15 -9.54 -17.64
C LEU A 278 16.00 -9.84 -18.61
N LEU A 279 15.55 -8.80 -19.33
CA LEU A 279 14.50 -8.90 -20.35
C LEU A 279 15.08 -8.42 -21.67
N ASP A 280 15.09 -9.29 -22.69
CA ASP A 280 15.59 -8.98 -24.04
C ASP A 280 17.00 -8.38 -24.05
N GLY A 281 17.87 -8.81 -23.13
CA GLY A 281 19.24 -8.29 -23.00
C GLY A 281 19.37 -6.93 -22.31
N VAL A 282 18.27 -6.27 -21.92
CA VAL A 282 18.28 -4.98 -21.20
C VAL A 282 17.41 -5.08 -19.95
N GLY A 283 18.05 -5.17 -18.77
CA GLY A 283 17.32 -5.21 -17.49
C GLY A 283 17.25 -3.86 -16.77
N SER A 284 18.35 -3.10 -16.78
CA SER A 284 18.52 -1.93 -15.91
C SER A 284 19.52 -0.92 -16.48
N ARG A 285 19.38 0.35 -16.12
CA ARG A 285 20.32 1.44 -16.42
C ARG A 285 20.52 2.32 -15.19
N TYR A 286 21.77 2.60 -14.87
CA TYR A 286 22.12 3.62 -13.89
C TYR A 286 22.08 5.01 -14.53
N VAL A 287 21.54 5.97 -13.81
CA VAL A 287 21.48 7.39 -14.19
C VAL A 287 22.33 8.16 -13.19
N PRO A 288 23.47 8.73 -13.62
CA PRO A 288 24.29 9.57 -12.75
C PRO A 288 23.59 10.89 -12.45
N GLY A 289 23.77 11.39 -11.23
CA GLY A 289 23.21 12.65 -10.77
C GLY A 289 23.42 12.83 -9.28
N ASP A 290 22.67 13.74 -8.69
CA ASP A 290 22.72 14.01 -7.25
C ASP A 290 21.73 13.14 -6.49
N ALA A 291 22.09 12.78 -5.26
CA ALA A 291 21.14 12.20 -4.33
C ALA A 291 20.02 13.22 -4.05
N LEU A 292 18.77 12.75 -3.97
CA LEU A 292 17.62 13.61 -3.73
C LEU A 292 17.66 14.16 -2.29
N ASP A 293 17.94 15.45 -2.16
CA ASP A 293 17.82 16.18 -0.90
C ASP A 293 16.36 16.64 -0.70
N LEU A 294 15.68 15.99 0.24
CA LEU A 294 14.29 16.30 0.59
C LEU A 294 14.13 17.66 1.31
N ASN A 295 15.22 18.26 1.79
CA ASN A 295 15.23 19.57 2.41
C ASN A 295 15.81 20.66 1.50
N GLY A 296 16.24 20.30 0.29
CA GLY A 296 16.84 21.22 -0.67
C GLY A 296 15.81 22.06 -1.44
N ASP A 297 16.24 23.23 -1.92
CA ASP A 297 15.39 24.21 -2.61
C ASP A 297 14.64 23.58 -3.80
N LYS A 298 15.33 22.75 -4.59
CA LYS A 298 14.75 22.08 -5.76
C LYS A 298 13.56 21.19 -5.40
N PHE A 299 13.64 20.47 -4.28
CA PHE A 299 12.53 19.61 -3.84
C PHE A 299 11.38 20.43 -3.27
N ALA A 300 11.68 21.52 -2.55
CA ALA A 300 10.67 22.46 -2.09
C ALA A 300 9.87 23.09 -3.25
N GLU A 301 10.53 23.42 -4.37
CA GLU A 301 9.87 23.88 -5.60
C GLU A 301 8.88 22.82 -6.15
N TRP A 302 9.26 21.53 -6.13
CA TRP A 302 8.37 20.45 -6.58
C TRP A 302 7.17 20.26 -5.65
N GLN A 303 7.38 20.38 -4.34
CA GLN A 303 6.28 20.36 -3.36
C GLN A 303 5.31 21.50 -3.63
N GLN A 304 5.81 22.72 -3.84
CA GLN A 304 4.99 23.88 -4.15
C GLN A 304 4.21 23.70 -5.46
N ALA A 305 4.86 23.22 -6.52
CA ALA A 305 4.22 22.93 -7.80
C ALA A 305 3.10 21.89 -7.68
N TRP A 306 3.22 20.94 -6.74
CA TRP A 306 2.21 19.91 -6.46
C TRP A 306 1.00 20.41 -5.66
N GLU A 307 1.10 21.53 -4.92
CA GLU A 307 0.03 21.95 -4.00
C GLU A 307 -1.32 22.20 -4.67
N GLU A 308 -1.33 22.84 -5.84
CA GLU A 308 -2.56 23.14 -6.57
C GLU A 308 -3.17 21.88 -7.22
N PRO A 309 -2.42 21.05 -7.97
CA PRO A 309 -2.91 19.72 -8.38
C PRO A 309 -3.47 18.90 -7.22
N ARG A 310 -2.78 18.86 -6.07
CA ARG A 310 -3.24 18.16 -4.87
C ARG A 310 -4.58 18.69 -4.38
N ARG A 311 -4.72 20.01 -4.25
CA ARG A 311 -5.98 20.64 -3.80
C ARG A 311 -7.14 20.31 -4.73
N ARG A 312 -6.93 20.30 -6.05
CA ARG A 312 -7.94 19.89 -7.04
C ARG A 312 -8.35 18.44 -6.85
N LEU A 313 -7.39 17.51 -6.75
CA LEU A 313 -7.67 16.09 -6.54
C LEU A 313 -8.42 15.82 -5.22
N GLU A 314 -8.05 16.52 -4.15
CA GLU A 314 -8.73 16.44 -2.86
C GLU A 314 -10.17 16.98 -2.94
N ALA A 315 -10.38 18.10 -3.65
CA ALA A 315 -11.71 18.67 -3.87
C ALA A 315 -12.60 17.73 -4.69
N GLU A 316 -12.09 17.15 -5.78
CA GLU A 316 -12.82 16.16 -6.58
C GLU A 316 -13.16 14.90 -5.78
N ARG A 317 -12.24 14.42 -4.94
CA ARG A 317 -12.50 13.28 -4.05
C ARG A 317 -13.61 13.61 -3.07
N ARG A 318 -13.58 14.80 -2.45
CA ARG A 318 -14.65 15.25 -1.54
C ARG A 318 -15.99 15.37 -2.26
N ALA A 319 -16.00 15.99 -3.45
CA ALA A 319 -17.21 16.11 -4.26
C ALA A 319 -17.82 14.73 -4.61
N ARG A 320 -17.00 13.74 -4.95
CA ARG A 320 -17.47 12.36 -5.19
C ARG A 320 -18.05 11.71 -3.93
N VAL A 321 -17.45 11.93 -2.78
CA VAL A 321 -17.99 11.45 -1.49
C VAL A 321 -19.32 12.14 -1.16
N ASP A 322 -19.40 13.45 -1.37
CA ASP A 322 -20.61 14.24 -1.14
C ASP A 322 -21.74 13.85 -2.10
N GLU A 323 -21.45 13.62 -3.37
CA GLU A 323 -22.41 13.13 -4.38
C GLU A 323 -22.94 11.74 -4.01
N ARG A 324 -22.05 10.80 -3.64
CA ARG A 324 -22.47 9.49 -3.13
C ARG A 324 -23.35 9.62 -1.89
N ARG A 325 -23.07 10.59 -1.02
CA ARG A 325 -23.83 10.83 0.19
C ARG A 325 -25.22 11.41 -0.08
N THR A 326 -25.39 12.22 -1.12
CA THR A 326 -26.70 12.83 -1.47
C THR A 326 -27.58 11.92 -2.34
N ALA A 327 -27.00 10.94 -3.04
CA ALA A 327 -27.73 10.05 -3.95
C ALA A 327 -28.57 8.93 -3.28
N GLU A 328 -28.44 8.67 -1.98
CA GLU A 328 -29.20 7.62 -1.27
C GLU A 328 -30.15 8.17 -0.17
N PRO A 329 -31.49 8.13 -0.38
CA PRO A 329 -32.49 8.57 0.61
C PRO A 329 -32.42 7.83 1.96
N ALA A 330 -31.95 6.57 1.97
CA ALA A 330 -31.83 5.75 3.17
C ALA A 330 -30.77 6.28 4.17
N ARG A 331 -29.82 7.11 3.72
CA ARG A 331 -28.76 7.70 4.57
C ARG A 331 -29.24 8.86 5.45
N VAL A 332 -30.45 9.38 5.21
CA VAL A 332 -31.01 10.49 6.00
C VAL A 332 -31.32 10.06 7.45
N HIS A 333 -31.67 8.79 7.67
CA HIS A 333 -31.91 8.24 9.02
C HIS A 333 -30.63 7.79 9.74
N ALA A 334 -29.55 7.54 9.01
CA ALA A 334 -28.25 7.11 9.54
C ALA A 334 -27.22 8.25 9.54
N ASN A 335 -27.63 9.51 9.71
CA ASN A 335 -26.70 10.65 9.73
C ASN A 335 -26.03 10.76 11.12
N PRO A 336 -24.82 10.19 11.33
CA PRO A 336 -24.19 10.09 12.65
C PRO A 336 -23.47 11.39 13.02
N ILE A 337 -23.57 12.43 12.18
CA ILE A 337 -22.83 13.68 12.36
C ILE A 337 -23.15 14.37 13.69
N ASN A 338 -24.31 14.07 14.31
CA ASN A 338 -24.67 14.60 15.62
C ASN A 338 -24.93 13.56 16.71
N LYS A 339 -24.90 12.25 16.41
CA LYS A 339 -25.24 11.19 17.37
C LYS A 339 -24.18 10.10 17.36
N ARG A 340 -23.69 9.77 18.55
CA ARG A 340 -22.83 8.60 18.78
C ARG A 340 -23.72 7.47 19.23
N TYR A 341 -23.40 6.24 18.85
CA TYR A 341 -24.17 5.06 19.22
C TYR A 341 -23.26 4.07 19.92
N ALA A 342 -23.79 3.39 20.94
CA ALA A 342 -23.15 2.23 21.54
C ALA A 342 -23.29 1.00 20.60
N LEU A 343 -22.58 1.03 19.46
CA LEU A 343 -22.78 0.07 18.38
C LEU A 343 -22.43 -1.37 18.78
N GLY A 344 -21.42 -1.55 19.64
CA GLY A 344 -21.05 -2.89 20.14
C GLY A 344 -22.17 -3.53 20.94
N ASP A 345 -22.76 -2.77 21.88
CA ASP A 345 -23.88 -3.25 22.68
C ASP A 345 -25.14 -3.44 21.81
N LEU A 346 -25.41 -2.53 20.89
CA LEU A 346 -26.56 -2.63 19.98
C LEU A 346 -26.52 -3.90 19.13
N ILE A 347 -25.36 -4.18 18.51
CA ILE A 347 -25.18 -5.37 17.66
C ILE A 347 -25.23 -6.63 18.53
N TRP A 348 -24.61 -6.62 19.71
CA TRP A 348 -24.71 -7.74 20.63
C TRP A 348 -26.16 -8.05 21.02
N ASP A 349 -26.97 -7.03 21.30
CA ASP A 349 -28.33 -7.21 21.78
C ASP A 349 -29.34 -7.53 20.66
N CYS A 350 -29.05 -7.15 19.41
CA CYS A 350 -30.00 -7.27 18.29
C CYS A 350 -29.56 -8.24 17.19
N ALA A 351 -28.26 -8.50 17.03
CA ALA A 351 -27.67 -9.29 15.96
C ALA A 351 -26.46 -10.12 16.47
N ASN A 352 -26.62 -10.77 17.64
CA ASN A 352 -25.54 -11.53 18.28
C ASN A 352 -24.96 -12.63 17.37
N GLU A 353 -25.78 -13.20 16.48
CA GLU A 353 -25.38 -14.21 15.51
C GLU A 353 -24.34 -13.70 14.48
N ARG A 354 -24.20 -12.38 14.33
CA ARG A 354 -23.19 -11.75 13.48
C ARG A 354 -21.86 -11.54 14.21
N VAL A 355 -21.82 -11.71 15.53
CA VAL A 355 -20.61 -11.49 16.35
C VAL A 355 -19.67 -12.69 16.22
N ARG A 356 -18.41 -12.42 15.88
CA ARG A 356 -17.34 -13.42 15.73
C ARG A 356 -16.42 -13.49 16.94
N ALA A 357 -16.18 -12.36 17.60
CA ALA A 357 -15.49 -12.31 18.88
C ALA A 357 -16.06 -11.20 19.77
N ASP A 358 -16.43 -11.57 21.00
CA ASP A 358 -16.80 -10.63 22.05
C ASP A 358 -15.53 -10.14 22.77
N LYS A 359 -15.23 -8.85 22.64
CA LYS A 359 -14.10 -8.18 23.29
C LYS A 359 -14.57 -6.95 24.06
N ARG A 360 -15.85 -6.93 24.48
CA ARG A 360 -16.44 -5.73 25.09
C ARG A 360 -15.74 -5.32 26.38
N ASP A 361 -15.21 -6.29 27.12
CA ASP A 361 -14.42 -6.09 28.34
C ASP A 361 -12.99 -5.56 28.09
N GLU A 362 -12.47 -5.69 26.87
CA GLU A 362 -11.08 -5.33 26.55
C GLU A 362 -10.92 -3.87 26.12
N ARG A 363 -11.91 -3.32 25.39
CA ARG A 363 -11.84 -1.94 24.88
C ARG A 363 -13.19 -1.35 24.51
N ASP A 364 -13.80 -0.58 25.40
CA ASP A 364 -14.94 0.31 25.09
C ASP A 364 -16.06 -0.38 24.27
N GLY A 365 -16.45 -1.59 24.69
CA GLY A 365 -17.48 -2.34 24.00
C GLY A 365 -17.09 -2.85 22.61
N LEU A 366 -15.79 -3.08 22.36
CA LEU A 366 -15.29 -3.63 21.09
C LEU A 366 -15.91 -5.01 20.84
N ILE A 367 -16.44 -5.20 19.65
CA ILE A 367 -16.78 -6.53 19.11
C ILE A 367 -16.18 -6.66 17.71
N GLU A 368 -15.76 -7.87 17.37
CA GLU A 368 -15.48 -8.27 15.99
C GLU A 368 -16.71 -9.01 15.48
N CYS A 369 -17.25 -8.57 14.35
CA CYS A 369 -18.47 -9.11 13.78
C CYS A 369 -18.34 -9.22 12.25
N GLU A 370 -19.31 -9.86 11.62
CA GLU A 370 -19.44 -9.87 10.16
C GLU A 370 -19.39 -8.42 9.61
N CYS A 371 -18.85 -8.21 8.41
CA CYS A 371 -18.95 -6.88 7.83
C CYS A 371 -20.34 -6.67 7.22
N PRO A 372 -20.99 -5.52 7.38
CA PRO A 372 -22.23 -5.23 6.65
C PRO A 372 -22.05 -5.24 5.13
N PHE A 373 -20.81 -5.02 4.68
CA PHE A 373 -20.37 -5.12 3.29
C PHE A 373 -19.47 -6.35 3.10
N ASP A 374 -19.75 -7.45 3.80
CA ASP A 374 -19.00 -8.70 3.67
C ASP A 374 -18.98 -9.19 2.21
N GLU A 375 -20.03 -8.85 1.45
CA GLU A 375 -20.14 -9.14 0.04
C GLU A 375 -19.11 -8.40 -0.85
N LEU A 376 -18.34 -7.47 -0.27
CA LEU A 376 -17.21 -6.79 -0.93
C LEU A 376 -15.85 -7.39 -0.52
N HIS A 377 -15.81 -8.39 0.36
CA HIS A 377 -14.58 -9.07 0.77
C HIS A 377 -14.08 -10.05 -0.28
N SER A 378 -12.77 -10.31 -0.31
CA SER A 378 -12.21 -11.40 -1.12
C SER A 378 -12.65 -12.79 -0.65
N ASN A 379 -13.10 -12.90 0.60
CA ASN A 379 -13.44 -14.11 1.34
C ASN A 379 -14.86 -14.00 1.94
N ALA A 380 -15.80 -13.39 1.22
CA ALA A 380 -17.19 -13.23 1.67
C ALA A 380 -17.80 -14.56 2.14
N GLY A 381 -18.55 -14.52 3.24
CA GLY A 381 -19.19 -15.66 3.89
C GLY A 381 -18.27 -16.50 4.79
N ASP A 382 -16.99 -16.14 4.93
CA ASP A 382 -16.08 -16.82 5.84
C ASP A 382 -16.41 -16.45 7.30
N GLU A 383 -17.02 -17.39 8.03
CA GLU A 383 -17.37 -17.20 9.45
C GLU A 383 -16.15 -16.97 10.35
N SER A 384 -14.94 -17.31 9.89
CA SER A 384 -13.70 -17.04 10.62
C SER A 384 -13.14 -15.63 10.39
N ASP A 385 -13.76 -14.85 9.49
CA ASP A 385 -13.39 -13.49 9.20
C ASP A 385 -13.77 -12.55 10.36
N SER A 386 -12.75 -11.98 11.01
CA SER A 386 -12.89 -11.05 12.13
C SER A 386 -12.36 -9.65 11.82
N ALA A 387 -12.24 -9.30 10.53
CA ALA A 387 -11.66 -8.03 10.09
C ALA A 387 -12.60 -6.82 10.17
N PHE A 388 -13.89 -7.02 10.44
CA PHE A 388 -14.81 -5.92 10.74
C PHE A 388 -15.04 -5.79 12.24
N PHE A 389 -14.95 -4.56 12.73
CA PHE A 389 -15.09 -4.24 14.14
C PHE A 389 -16.00 -3.04 14.36
N VAL A 390 -16.66 -3.03 15.51
CA VAL A 390 -17.37 -1.84 16.02
C VAL A 390 -17.06 -1.63 17.50
N THR A 391 -17.20 -0.40 17.97
CA THR A 391 -17.04 -0.02 19.38
C THR A 391 -18.22 0.79 19.87
N ASN A 392 -18.41 0.85 21.20
CA ASN A 392 -19.41 1.74 21.78
C ASN A 392 -19.05 3.21 21.65
N SER A 393 -17.79 3.57 21.38
CA SER A 393 -17.42 4.95 21.06
C SER A 393 -18.03 5.48 19.75
N GLY A 394 -18.64 4.61 18.95
CA GLY A 394 -19.18 4.94 17.63
C GLY A 394 -18.17 4.75 16.50
N ALA A 395 -17.09 3.98 16.73
CA ALA A 395 -16.20 3.57 15.65
C ALA A 395 -16.74 2.29 15.00
N ALA A 396 -16.64 2.23 13.68
CA ALA A 396 -16.89 1.04 12.88
C ALA A 396 -15.89 1.03 11.71
N GLY A 397 -15.39 -0.14 11.33
CA GLY A 397 -14.44 -0.23 10.24
C GLY A 397 -14.13 -1.65 9.82
N CYS A 398 -13.80 -1.79 8.54
CA CYS A 398 -13.30 -3.04 7.96
C CYS A 398 -11.79 -2.94 7.70
N LEU A 399 -11.06 -4.06 7.81
CA LEU A 399 -9.65 -4.14 7.43
C LEU A 399 -9.42 -4.57 5.97
N HIS A 400 -10.48 -4.90 5.22
CA HIS A 400 -10.40 -5.26 3.80
C HIS A 400 -10.24 -4.05 2.87
N SER A 401 -10.08 -4.34 1.57
CA SER A 401 -9.73 -3.35 0.53
C SER A 401 -10.76 -2.24 0.34
N HIS A 402 -12.01 -2.41 0.75
CA HIS A 402 -13.08 -1.41 0.63
C HIS A 402 -13.14 -0.42 1.80
N LYS A 403 -12.26 -0.55 2.79
CA LYS A 403 -12.31 0.26 4.03
C LYS A 403 -12.31 1.77 3.79
N ASP A 404 -11.69 2.23 2.70
CA ASP A 404 -11.57 3.65 2.37
C ASP A 404 -12.80 4.18 1.63
N ASP A 405 -13.71 3.29 1.19
CA ASP A 405 -14.94 3.61 0.46
C ASP A 405 -16.16 3.78 1.37
N HIS A 406 -16.07 3.35 2.63
CA HIS A 406 -17.19 3.34 3.58
C HIS A 406 -16.82 4.04 4.90
N CYS A 407 -17.64 5.02 5.29
CA CYS A 407 -17.61 5.61 6.62
C CYS A 407 -18.55 4.87 7.59
N VAL A 408 -18.49 5.22 8.88
CA VAL A 408 -19.38 4.63 9.91
C VAL A 408 -20.86 4.74 9.54
N ALA A 409 -21.28 5.85 8.91
CA ALA A 409 -22.65 6.03 8.47
C ALA A 409 -23.06 4.99 7.43
N ASP A 410 -22.16 4.62 6.53
CA ASP A 410 -22.42 3.65 5.46
C ASP A 410 -22.62 2.25 6.06
N TYR A 411 -21.78 1.89 7.04
CA TYR A 411 -21.94 0.62 7.77
C TYR A 411 -23.28 0.56 8.52
N ILE A 412 -23.64 1.61 9.26
CA ILE A 412 -24.94 1.65 9.98
C ILE A 412 -26.10 1.58 9.00
N ALA A 413 -26.05 2.33 7.89
CA ALA A 413 -27.10 2.32 6.88
C ALA A 413 -27.30 0.92 6.28
N LYS A 414 -26.19 0.21 6.01
CA LYS A 414 -26.22 -1.16 5.53
C LYS A 414 -26.76 -2.14 6.58
N MET A 415 -26.34 -2.04 7.85
CA MET A 415 -26.89 -2.85 8.95
C MET A 415 -28.40 -2.67 9.11
N LEU A 416 -28.90 -1.43 9.00
CA LEU A 416 -30.33 -1.14 9.01
C LEU A 416 -31.06 -1.77 7.82
N ALA A 417 -30.48 -1.66 6.62
CA ALA A 417 -31.05 -2.22 5.40
C ALA A 417 -31.09 -3.76 5.43
N ASP A 418 -30.07 -4.38 6.01
CA ASP A 418 -29.96 -5.84 6.18
C ASP A 418 -30.75 -6.37 7.38
N GLY A 419 -31.40 -5.49 8.15
CA GLY A 419 -32.25 -5.88 9.27
C GLY A 419 -31.49 -6.37 10.51
N TRP A 420 -30.23 -5.97 10.70
CA TRP A 420 -29.47 -6.30 11.92
C TRP A 420 -30.13 -5.71 13.17
N PHE A 421 -30.71 -4.53 13.02
CA PHE A 421 -31.52 -3.85 14.02
C PHE A 421 -32.44 -2.84 13.34
N SER A 422 -33.48 -2.39 14.02
CA SER A 422 -34.38 -1.33 13.52
C SER A 422 -33.86 0.07 13.86
N ALA A 423 -34.38 1.09 13.17
CA ALA A 423 -34.08 2.49 13.48
C ALA A 423 -34.45 2.87 14.92
N ASP A 424 -35.56 2.35 15.44
CA ASP A 424 -35.98 2.56 16.83
C ASP A 424 -35.00 1.97 17.83
N ARG A 425 -34.44 0.78 17.52
CA ARG A 425 -33.40 0.16 18.35
C ARG A 425 -32.12 0.98 18.28
N LEU A 426 -31.71 1.44 17.10
CA LEU A 426 -30.55 2.32 16.96
C LEU A 426 -30.69 3.60 17.81
N GLU A 427 -31.86 4.24 17.81
CA GLU A 427 -32.13 5.43 18.63
C GLU A 427 -32.07 5.18 20.14
N ALA A 428 -32.39 3.98 20.61
CA ALA A 428 -32.29 3.61 22.03
C ALA A 428 -30.83 3.53 22.54
N TYR A 429 -29.85 3.39 21.64
CA TYR A 429 -28.42 3.27 21.97
C TYR A 429 -27.64 4.56 21.69
N VAL A 430 -28.33 5.70 21.54
CA VAL A 430 -27.70 7.01 21.39
C VAL A 430 -26.94 7.36 22.67
N LEU A 431 -25.65 7.61 22.53
CA LEU A 431 -24.79 8.09 23.59
C LEU A 431 -24.91 9.62 23.75
N PRO A 432 -24.71 10.13 24.98
CA PRO A 432 -24.70 11.56 25.23
C PRO A 432 -23.60 12.26 24.39
N PRO A 433 -23.81 13.55 24.04
CA PRO A 433 -22.78 14.35 23.38
C PRO A 433 -21.48 14.34 24.20
N ARG A 434 -20.32 14.35 23.53
CA ARG A 434 -19.04 14.49 24.25
C ARG A 434 -19.02 15.83 24.99
N THR A 435 -19.02 15.79 26.32
CA THR A 435 -18.81 16.96 27.15
C THR A 435 -17.32 17.33 27.14
N SER A 436 -16.90 18.07 26.10
CA SER A 436 -15.54 18.61 25.88
C SER A 436 -14.46 17.58 25.50
N PRO A 437 -13.48 17.94 24.64
CA PRO A 437 -12.31 17.11 24.40
C PRO A 437 -11.41 17.13 25.64
N SER A 438 -11.23 15.99 26.30
CA SER A 438 -10.23 15.89 27.37
C SER A 438 -8.85 15.92 26.70
N LYS A 439 -7.92 16.75 27.20
CA LYS A 439 -6.52 16.79 26.72
C LYS A 439 -5.76 15.45 26.96
N THR A 440 -6.41 14.50 27.61
CA THR A 440 -5.93 13.14 27.90
C THR A 440 -6.49 12.08 26.95
N ASP A 441 -7.29 12.47 25.96
CA ASP A 441 -7.73 11.56 24.90
C ASP A 441 -6.49 11.14 24.10
N GLY A 442 -5.99 9.93 24.39
CA GLY A 442 -4.87 9.30 23.71
C GLY A 442 -5.10 9.17 22.20
N PRO A 443 -4.09 8.71 21.45
CA PRO A 443 -4.17 8.62 19.99
C PRO A 443 -5.42 7.87 19.56
N ASP A 444 -6.09 8.41 18.54
CA ASP A 444 -7.15 7.82 17.71
C ASP A 444 -7.40 6.33 18.02
N LEU A 445 -8.58 5.97 18.53
CA LEU A 445 -8.91 4.63 19.09
C LEU A 445 -8.60 3.45 18.14
N TYR A 446 -8.42 3.72 16.84
CA TYR A 446 -7.85 2.81 15.84
C TYR A 446 -6.43 2.29 16.19
N ALA A 447 -5.57 3.09 16.81
CA ALA A 447 -4.19 2.73 17.16
C ALA A 447 -4.13 1.79 18.37
N VAL A 448 -5.10 1.92 19.27
CA VAL A 448 -5.17 1.10 20.47
C VAL A 448 -5.78 -0.25 20.06
N ALA A 449 -6.86 -0.26 19.25
CA ALA A 449 -7.62 -1.45 18.76
C ALA A 449 -6.74 -2.68 18.45
N TYR A 450 -5.64 -2.49 17.74
CA TYR A 450 -4.77 -3.57 17.28
C TYR A 450 -3.28 -3.37 17.56
N GLY A 451 -2.89 -2.38 18.37
CA GLY A 451 -1.48 -2.05 18.59
C GLY A 451 -0.75 -1.71 17.28
N LEU A 452 -1.16 -0.64 16.59
CA LEU A 452 -0.55 -0.19 15.32
C LEU A 452 0.21 1.15 15.44
#